data_AF-A0A932ZSX2-F1
#
_entry.id   AF-A0A932ZSX2-F1
#
_cell.length_a   1.000
_cell.length_b   1.000
_cell.length_c   1.000
_cell.angle_alpha   90.00
_cell.angle_beta   90.00
_cell.angle_gamma   90.00
#
_symmetry.space_group_name_H-M   'P 1'
#
loop_
_entity.id
_entity.type
_entity.pdbx_description
1 polymer ?
#
loop_
_entity_poly.entity_id
_entity_poly.type
_entity_poly.pdbx_seq_one_letter_code
_entity_poly.pdbx_strand_id
1 'polypeptide(L)'
;MMTLAFRLRFPADKIQPLAERYWKYSKETERNREKEIEEKIEPKVRERRYYTRSEFLVLARWKSQRPLKHYKKNSEEYVQEVTRIALSSSNERIRVGSLMLLDGVSWPVASVLPHFGVRDRYPILDFRALWSLKVKVPKQYDFPFWWAYTLHCRCLADEHKVSMRTLDRALWQHSKEKQGEDSS
;
A
#
# COMPACT_ATOMS: atom_id res chain seq x y z
N MET A 1 17.64 14.49 -15.67
CA MET A 1 16.70 13.64 -14.92
C MET A 1 15.29 14.06 -15.28
N MET A 2 14.44 13.16 -15.80
CA MET A 2 13.03 13.48 -16.00
C MET A 2 12.35 13.59 -14.63
N THR A 3 11.78 14.74 -14.31
CA THR A 3 10.94 14.90 -13.11
C THR A 3 9.71 14.01 -13.27
N LEU A 4 9.52 13.05 -12.38
CA LEU A 4 8.28 12.26 -12.33
C LEU A 4 7.11 13.20 -12.04
N ALA A 5 6.19 13.32 -13.00
CA ALA A 5 5.00 14.15 -12.85
C ALA A 5 3.80 13.26 -12.54
N PHE A 6 3.27 13.38 -11.33
CA PHE A 6 2.03 12.73 -10.91
C PHE A 6 0.88 13.74 -11.00
N ARG A 7 -0.24 13.35 -11.62
CA ARG A 7 -1.43 14.20 -11.74
C ARG A 7 -2.69 13.35 -11.76
N LEU A 8 -3.71 13.74 -11.01
CA LEU A 8 -5.00 13.04 -11.02
C LEU A 8 -5.60 12.96 -12.43
N ARG A 9 -6.15 11.80 -12.77
CA ARG A 9 -7.01 11.60 -13.96
C ARG A 9 -8.45 12.07 -13.76
N PHE A 10 -8.80 12.46 -12.54
CA PHE A 10 -10.12 12.93 -12.16
C PHE A 10 -10.03 14.23 -11.35
N PRO A 11 -11.10 15.04 -11.31
CA PRO A 11 -11.18 16.21 -10.45
C PRO A 11 -11.03 15.86 -8.96
N ALA A 12 -10.26 16.64 -8.21
CA ALA A 12 -9.92 16.31 -6.82
C ALA A 12 -11.13 16.25 -5.87
N ASP A 13 -12.22 16.98 -6.16
CA ASP A 13 -13.49 16.90 -5.44
C ASP A 13 -14.13 15.49 -5.52
N LYS A 14 -13.65 14.61 -6.41
CA LYS A 14 -14.12 13.23 -6.51
C LYS A 14 -13.37 12.25 -5.61
N ILE A 15 -12.32 12.64 -4.89
CA ILE A 15 -11.56 11.73 -4.00
C ILE A 15 -12.50 11.03 -3.01
N GLN A 16 -13.26 11.81 -2.23
CA GLN A 16 -14.16 11.27 -1.22
C GLN A 16 -15.29 10.41 -1.84
N PRO A 17 -16.04 10.87 -2.87
CA PRO A 17 -17.03 10.05 -3.55
C PRO A 17 -16.48 8.74 -4.15
N LEU A 18 -15.25 8.74 -4.67
CA LEU A 18 -14.61 7.53 -5.20
C LEU A 18 -14.25 6.55 -4.07
N ALA A 19 -13.72 7.05 -2.96
CA ALA A 19 -13.41 6.23 -1.79
C ALA A 19 -14.67 5.58 -1.18
N GLU A 20 -15.81 6.27 -1.20
CA GLU A 20 -17.10 5.70 -0.76
C GLU A 20 -17.61 4.62 -1.71
N ARG A 21 -17.46 4.83 -3.03
CA ARG A 21 -17.83 3.82 -4.04
C ARG A 21 -16.98 2.55 -3.94
N TYR A 22 -15.71 2.67 -3.56
CA TYR A 22 -14.88 1.51 -3.26
C TYR A 22 -15.58 0.57 -2.26
N TRP A 23 -16.05 1.11 -1.14
CA TRP A 23 -16.76 0.34 -0.12
C TRP A 23 -18.09 -0.21 -0.62
N LYS A 24 -18.87 0.64 -1.32
CA LYS A 24 -20.17 0.27 -1.87
C LYS A 24 -20.09 -0.91 -2.84
N TYR A 25 -19.06 -0.95 -3.69
CA TYR A 25 -18.92 -1.95 -4.74
C TYR A 25 -17.97 -3.12 -4.41
N SER A 26 -17.28 -3.06 -3.28
CA SER A 26 -16.49 -4.20 -2.80
C SER A 26 -17.40 -5.38 -2.42
N LYS A 27 -16.92 -6.62 -2.58
CA LYS A 27 -17.65 -7.78 -2.07
C LYS A 27 -17.57 -7.79 -0.55
N GLU A 28 -18.60 -8.33 0.11
CA GLU A 28 -18.64 -8.44 1.58
C GLU A 28 -17.41 -9.15 2.15
N THR A 29 -16.94 -10.19 1.47
CA THR A 29 -15.73 -10.93 1.85
C THR A 29 -14.45 -10.09 1.74
N GLU A 30 -14.34 -9.20 0.74
CA GLU A 30 -13.20 -8.30 0.59
C GLU A 30 -13.23 -7.21 1.67
N ARG A 31 -14.43 -6.67 1.94
CA ARG A 31 -14.63 -5.69 3.01
C ARG A 31 -14.22 -6.24 4.37
N ASN A 32 -14.65 -7.45 4.69
CA ASN A 32 -14.38 -8.07 5.99
C ASN A 32 -12.89 -8.36 6.20
N ARG A 33 -12.17 -8.72 5.13
CA ARG A 33 -10.71 -8.87 5.18
C ARG A 33 -9.99 -7.55 5.44
N GLU A 34 -10.44 -6.46 4.80
CA GLU A 34 -9.83 -5.15 5.03
C GLU A 34 -10.14 -4.62 6.44
N LYS A 35 -11.39 -4.77 6.92
CA LYS A 35 -11.75 -4.44 8.30
C LYS A 35 -10.94 -5.25 9.32
N GLU A 36 -10.71 -6.53 9.06
CA GLU A 36 -9.83 -7.34 9.92
C GLU A 36 -8.43 -6.74 10.04
N ILE A 37 -7.87 -6.23 8.94
CA ILE A 37 -6.57 -5.54 8.96
C ILE A 37 -6.67 -4.25 9.79
N GLU A 38 -7.62 -3.36 9.47
CA GLU A 38 -7.74 -2.03 10.10
C GLU A 38 -8.11 -2.09 11.59
N GLU A 39 -8.99 -3.03 11.98
CA GLU A 39 -9.55 -3.09 13.33
C GLU A 39 -8.77 -4.02 14.26
N LYS A 40 -8.15 -5.09 13.73
CA LYS A 40 -7.50 -6.12 14.58
C LYS A 40 -5.99 -6.15 14.47
N ILE A 41 -5.42 -5.87 13.30
CA ILE A 41 -3.99 -6.00 13.04
C ILE A 41 -3.28 -4.66 13.22
N GLU A 42 -3.73 -3.62 12.52
CA GLU A 42 -3.13 -2.28 12.51
C GLU A 42 -2.89 -1.72 13.92
N PRO A 43 -3.86 -1.74 14.88
CA PRO A 43 -3.62 -1.20 16.22
C PRO A 43 -2.48 -1.92 16.95
N LYS A 44 -2.48 -3.27 16.88
CA LYS A 44 -1.47 -4.11 17.55
C LYS A 44 -0.08 -3.93 16.95
N VAL A 45 0.01 -3.87 15.62
CA VAL A 45 1.27 -3.64 14.92
C VAL A 45 1.83 -2.27 15.26
N ARG A 46 0.99 -1.23 15.25
CA ARG A 46 1.43 0.14 15.56
C ARG A 46 1.95 0.27 16.99
N GLU A 47 1.35 -0.46 17.93
CA GLU A 47 1.80 -0.52 19.31
C GLU A 47 3.14 -1.26 19.45
N ARG A 48 3.24 -2.50 18.95
CA ARG A 48 4.43 -3.34 19.14
C ARG A 48 5.56 -3.11 18.13
N ARG A 49 5.28 -2.39 17.04
CA ARG A 49 6.22 -2.00 15.96
C ARG A 49 6.80 -3.15 15.15
N TYR A 50 6.11 -4.28 15.04
CA TYR A 50 6.46 -5.38 14.13
C TYR A 50 5.21 -6.21 13.77
N TYR A 51 5.30 -7.01 12.72
CA TYR A 51 4.28 -7.99 12.34
C TYR A 51 4.66 -9.38 12.86
N THR A 52 3.68 -10.16 13.30
CA THR A 52 3.85 -11.62 13.39
C THR A 52 3.79 -12.23 11.99
N ARG A 53 4.21 -13.49 11.84
CA ARG A 53 4.11 -14.17 10.54
C ARG A 53 2.66 -14.31 10.08
N SER A 54 1.74 -14.59 10.99
CA SER A 54 0.32 -14.74 10.64
C SER A 54 -0.25 -13.43 10.07
N GLU A 55 0.05 -12.30 10.68
CA GLU A 55 -0.42 -10.99 10.21
C GLU A 55 0.28 -10.56 8.93
N PHE A 56 1.60 -10.77 8.81
CA PHE A 56 2.32 -10.57 7.56
C PHE A 56 1.67 -11.34 6.41
N LEU A 57 1.32 -12.62 6.63
CA LEU A 57 0.65 -13.43 5.62
C LEU A 57 -0.74 -12.88 5.26
N VAL A 58 -1.49 -12.30 6.20
CA VAL A 58 -2.78 -11.66 5.92
C VAL A 58 -2.57 -10.47 4.97
N LEU A 59 -1.70 -9.52 5.32
CA LEU A 59 -1.47 -8.31 4.53
C LEU A 59 -0.86 -8.63 3.15
N ALA A 60 0.13 -9.52 3.11
CA ALA A 60 0.81 -9.89 1.87
C ALA A 60 -0.16 -10.59 0.89
N ARG A 61 -1.03 -11.47 1.37
CA ARG A 61 -2.08 -12.12 0.56
C ARG A 61 -3.16 -11.15 0.11
N TRP A 62 -3.56 -10.23 0.98
CA TRP A 62 -4.51 -9.18 0.64
C TRP A 62 -4.00 -8.35 -0.54
N LYS A 63 -2.70 -8.01 -0.55
CA LYS A 63 -2.10 -7.25 -1.68
C LYS A 63 -1.88 -8.08 -2.93
N SER A 64 -1.39 -9.31 -2.80
CA SER A 64 -1.14 -10.20 -3.93
C SER A 64 -1.03 -11.65 -3.50
N GLN A 65 -1.87 -12.51 -4.07
CA GLN A 65 -1.81 -13.95 -3.82
C GLN A 65 -0.70 -14.65 -4.61
N ARG A 66 -0.17 -14.03 -5.68
CA ARG A 66 0.72 -14.68 -6.65
C ARG A 66 1.97 -15.31 -5.99
N PRO A 67 2.75 -14.61 -5.15
CA PRO A 67 3.94 -15.18 -4.53
C PRO A 67 3.66 -15.85 -3.17
N LEU A 68 2.44 -16.37 -2.95
CA LEU A 68 2.05 -17.01 -1.68
C LEU A 68 3.01 -18.11 -1.21
N LYS A 69 3.55 -18.90 -2.16
CA LYS A 69 4.54 -19.95 -1.84
C LYS A 69 5.81 -19.36 -1.22
N HIS A 70 6.22 -18.16 -1.64
CA HIS A 70 7.40 -17.47 -1.11
C HIS A 70 7.13 -16.85 0.25
N TYR A 71 5.99 -16.18 0.42
CA TYR A 71 5.64 -15.59 1.72
C TYR A 71 5.69 -16.61 2.86
N LYS A 72 5.25 -17.85 2.60
CA LYS A 72 5.24 -18.94 3.57
C LYS A 72 6.63 -19.41 4.01
N LYS A 73 7.69 -19.10 3.27
CA LYS A 73 9.07 -19.49 3.60
C LYS A 73 9.66 -18.67 4.75
N ASN A 74 9.19 -17.43 4.94
CA ASN A 74 9.65 -16.58 6.03
C ASN A 74 9.24 -17.20 7.38
N SER A 75 10.19 -17.32 8.32
CA SER A 75 9.92 -17.76 9.70
C SER A 75 9.28 -16.65 10.53
N GLU A 76 8.74 -17.00 11.71
CA GLU A 76 8.17 -16.02 12.64
C GLU A 76 9.23 -15.01 13.09
N GLU A 77 10.38 -15.50 13.53
CA GLU A 77 11.49 -14.70 14.04
C GLU A 77 12.01 -13.74 12.98
N TYR A 78 12.14 -14.22 11.73
CA TYR A 78 12.62 -13.41 10.62
C TYR A 78 11.62 -12.32 10.22
N VAL A 79 10.32 -12.63 10.15
CA VAL A 79 9.27 -11.62 9.89
C VAL A 79 9.29 -10.55 10.98
N GLN A 80 9.33 -10.96 12.25
CA GLN A 80 9.35 -10.02 13.36
C GLN A 80 10.57 -9.10 13.29
N GLU A 81 11.77 -9.64 13.09
CA GLU A 81 13.00 -8.85 13.07
C GLU A 81 13.04 -7.87 11.89
N VAL A 82 12.79 -8.35 10.67
CA VAL A 82 12.80 -7.51 9.47
C VAL A 82 11.76 -6.40 9.56
N THR A 83 10.55 -6.72 10.02
CA THR A 83 9.49 -5.71 10.15
C THR A 83 9.74 -4.76 11.32
N ARG A 84 10.37 -5.19 12.41
CA ARG A 84 10.79 -4.32 13.52
C ARG A 84 11.76 -3.25 13.06
N ILE A 85 12.78 -3.65 12.31
CA ILE A 85 13.76 -2.73 11.69
C ILE A 85 13.02 -1.75 10.78
N ALA A 86 12.17 -2.27 9.89
CA ALA A 86 11.45 -1.45 8.92
C ALA A 86 10.54 -0.41 9.60
N LEU A 87 9.68 -0.84 10.53
CA LEU A 87 8.69 0.03 11.15
C LEU A 87 9.34 1.03 12.12
N SER A 88 10.48 0.70 12.75
CA SER A 88 11.16 1.57 13.71
C SER A 88 12.18 2.53 13.06
N SER A 89 12.61 2.27 11.83
CA SER A 89 13.58 3.13 11.13
C SER A 89 13.03 4.54 10.86
N SER A 90 13.87 5.56 11.03
CA SER A 90 13.63 6.94 10.56
C SER A 90 14.15 7.17 9.13
N ASN A 91 14.96 6.25 8.60
CA ASN A 91 15.47 6.31 7.24
C ASN A 91 14.57 5.51 6.29
N GLU A 92 14.04 6.19 5.28
CA GLU A 92 13.06 5.62 4.35
C GLU A 92 13.64 4.54 3.44
N ARG A 93 14.93 4.64 3.08
CA ARG A 93 15.62 3.59 2.31
C ARG A 93 15.74 2.32 3.13
N ILE A 94 16.09 2.43 4.41
CA ILE A 94 16.14 1.28 5.33
C ILE A 94 14.72 0.74 5.53
N ARG A 95 13.73 1.61 5.77
CA ARG A 95 12.34 1.19 6.00
C ARG A 95 11.81 0.27 4.90
N VAL A 96 11.85 0.72 3.64
CA VAL A 96 11.33 -0.09 2.53
C VAL A 96 12.32 -1.17 2.09
N GLY A 97 13.63 -0.88 2.17
CA GLY A 97 14.70 -1.80 1.80
C GLY A 97 14.72 -3.07 2.64
N SER A 98 14.59 -2.93 3.96
CA SER A 98 14.54 -4.08 4.88
C SER A 98 13.36 -4.99 4.56
N LEU A 99 12.18 -4.46 4.24
CA LEU A 99 11.01 -5.28 3.91
C LEU A 99 11.22 -6.14 2.65
N MET A 100 12.04 -5.68 1.70
CA MET A 100 12.38 -6.44 0.50
C MET A 100 13.33 -7.63 0.76
N LEU A 101 13.80 -7.81 2.01
CA LEU A 101 14.52 -9.02 2.43
C LEU A 101 13.59 -10.22 2.69
N LEU A 102 12.28 -10.00 2.82
CA LEU A 102 11.30 -11.06 3.01
C LEU A 102 11.00 -11.78 1.69
N ASP A 103 10.97 -13.12 1.72
CA ASP A 103 10.70 -13.94 0.54
C ASP A 103 9.33 -13.56 -0.09
N GLY A 104 9.37 -13.22 -1.38
CA GLY A 104 8.19 -12.87 -2.16
C GLY A 104 7.75 -11.40 -2.05
N VAL A 105 8.41 -10.60 -1.21
CA VAL A 105 8.07 -9.18 -1.02
C VAL A 105 8.80 -8.32 -2.05
N SER A 106 8.01 -7.67 -2.90
CA SER A 106 8.46 -6.64 -3.85
C SER A 106 7.88 -5.28 -3.47
N TRP A 107 8.26 -4.20 -4.16
CA TRP A 107 7.81 -2.83 -3.87
C TRP A 107 6.30 -2.66 -3.59
N PRO A 108 5.37 -3.24 -4.38
CA PRO A 108 3.93 -3.18 -4.07
C PRO A 108 3.57 -3.79 -2.71
N VAL A 109 4.14 -4.95 -2.38
CA VAL A 109 3.86 -5.64 -1.11
C VAL A 109 4.56 -4.92 0.05
N ALA A 110 5.79 -4.49 -0.14
CA ALA A 110 6.55 -3.73 0.84
C ALA A 110 5.82 -2.44 1.24
N SER A 111 5.15 -1.75 0.31
CA SER A 111 4.41 -0.51 0.61
C SER A 111 3.20 -0.69 1.53
N VAL A 112 2.64 -1.90 1.62
CA VAL A 112 1.47 -2.21 2.44
C VAL A 112 1.80 -2.28 3.92
N LEU A 113 2.99 -2.78 4.26
CA LEU A 113 3.39 -2.97 5.65
C LEU A 113 3.57 -1.64 6.41
N PRO A 114 4.25 -0.59 5.89
CA PRO A 114 4.26 0.70 6.56
C PRO A 114 2.90 1.41 6.48
N HIS A 115 2.09 1.21 5.44
CA HIS A 115 0.74 1.80 5.35
C HIS A 115 -0.12 1.47 6.58
N PHE A 116 -0.12 0.20 7.00
CA PHE A 116 -0.87 -0.26 8.17
C PHE A 116 -0.03 -0.28 9.47
N GLY A 117 1.29 -0.36 9.38
CA GLY A 117 2.17 -0.60 10.54
C GLY A 117 2.75 0.65 11.19
N VAL A 118 2.67 1.81 10.53
CA VAL A 118 3.07 3.09 11.12
C VAL A 118 1.91 4.08 11.15
N ARG A 119 2.04 5.13 11.97
CA ARG A 119 1.07 6.23 12.01
C ARG A 119 1.31 7.25 10.89
N ASP A 120 2.50 7.27 10.31
CA ASP A 120 2.79 8.15 9.16
C ASP A 120 2.02 7.70 7.92
N ARG A 121 1.77 8.64 7.02
CA ARG A 121 0.99 8.42 5.81
C ARG A 121 1.87 7.84 4.70
N TYR A 122 1.88 6.52 4.55
CA TYR A 122 2.47 5.83 3.39
C TYR A 122 1.37 5.37 2.43
N PRO A 123 1.42 5.68 1.12
CA PRO A 123 0.46 5.13 0.16
C PRO A 123 0.79 3.68 -0.17
N ILE A 124 -0.21 2.95 -0.64
CA ILE A 124 -0.01 1.62 -1.23
C ILE A 124 0.39 1.79 -2.70
N LEU A 125 1.52 1.20 -3.06
CA LEU A 125 1.98 1.16 -4.45
C LEU A 125 1.18 0.11 -5.22
N ASP A 126 0.34 0.58 -6.13
CA ASP A 126 -0.52 -0.26 -6.97
C ASP A 126 -0.60 0.29 -8.39
N PHE A 127 -0.61 -0.59 -9.39
CA PHE A 127 -0.64 -0.16 -10.80
C PHE A 127 -1.92 0.64 -11.13
N ARG A 128 -3.05 0.34 -10.46
CA ARG A 128 -4.31 1.07 -10.61
C ARG A 128 -4.20 2.48 -10.05
N ALA A 129 -3.55 2.61 -8.89
CA ALA A 129 -3.29 3.92 -8.29
C ALA A 129 -2.34 4.76 -9.17
N LEU A 130 -1.26 4.15 -9.68
CA LEU A 130 -0.35 4.78 -10.63
C LEU A 130 -1.06 5.22 -11.91
N TRP A 131 -1.94 4.38 -12.45
CA TRP A 131 -2.75 4.74 -13.60
C TRP A 131 -3.57 5.99 -13.30
N SER A 132 -4.29 6.03 -12.18
CA SER A 132 -5.10 7.20 -11.77
C SER A 132 -4.29 8.48 -11.57
N LEU A 133 -2.96 8.39 -11.42
CA LEU A 133 -2.03 9.52 -11.34
C LEU A 133 -1.32 9.84 -12.67
N LYS A 134 -1.81 9.33 -13.79
CA LYS A 134 -1.21 9.49 -15.13
C LYS A 134 0.22 8.95 -15.24
N VAL A 135 0.59 8.00 -14.38
CA VAL A 135 1.91 7.38 -14.39
C VAL A 135 1.88 6.08 -15.17
N LYS A 136 2.84 5.91 -16.08
CA LYS A 136 3.11 4.62 -16.72
C LYS A 136 3.82 3.72 -15.71
N VAL A 137 3.31 2.51 -15.51
CA VAL A 137 3.94 1.52 -14.65
C VAL A 137 5.37 1.25 -15.17
N PRO A 138 6.41 1.46 -14.35
CA PRO A 138 7.76 1.20 -14.77
C PRO A 138 8.00 -0.32 -14.88
N LYS A 139 8.94 -0.73 -15.73
CA LYS A 139 9.33 -2.15 -15.83
C LYS A 139 9.88 -2.69 -14.52
N GLN A 140 10.58 -1.84 -13.77
CA GLN A 140 11.12 -2.12 -12.46
C GLN A 140 10.91 -0.88 -11.58
N TYR A 141 10.52 -1.11 -10.34
CA TYR A 141 10.43 -0.06 -9.34
C TYR A 141 11.79 0.12 -8.65
N ASP A 142 12.08 1.35 -8.24
CA ASP A 142 13.24 1.70 -7.45
C ASP A 142 12.86 2.67 -6.31
N PHE A 143 13.84 2.98 -5.46
CA PHE A 143 13.62 3.89 -4.34
C PHE A 143 13.22 5.30 -4.80
N PRO A 144 13.93 5.96 -5.75
CA PRO A 144 13.51 7.28 -6.24
C PRO A 144 12.06 7.33 -6.70
N PHE A 145 11.59 6.33 -7.44
CA PHE A 145 10.20 6.26 -7.90
C PHE A 145 9.22 6.10 -6.74
N TRP A 146 9.45 5.11 -5.86
CA TRP A 146 8.57 4.85 -4.72
C TRP A 146 8.50 6.06 -3.78
N TRP A 147 9.63 6.73 -3.56
CA TRP A 147 9.69 7.90 -2.69
C TRP A 147 9.00 9.12 -3.32
N ALA A 148 9.18 9.36 -4.61
CA ALA A 148 8.46 10.43 -5.32
C ALA A 148 6.94 10.20 -5.31
N TYR A 149 6.49 8.95 -5.50
CA TYR A 149 5.08 8.56 -5.37
C TYR A 149 4.57 8.79 -3.94
N THR A 150 5.35 8.39 -2.93
CA THR A 150 5.02 8.58 -1.50
C THR A 150 4.83 10.05 -1.15
N LEU A 151 5.78 10.90 -1.54
CA LEU A 151 5.71 12.34 -1.29
C LEU A 151 4.51 12.97 -2.01
N HIS A 152 4.25 12.60 -3.26
CA HIS A 152 3.10 13.15 -3.99
C HIS A 152 1.77 12.77 -3.34
N CYS A 153 1.57 11.51 -2.95
CA CYS A 153 0.35 11.10 -2.27
C CYS A 153 0.19 11.77 -0.90
N ARG A 154 1.29 12.03 -0.17
CA ARG A 154 1.23 12.82 1.08
C ARG A 154 0.70 14.22 0.82
N CYS A 155 1.24 14.92 -0.18
CA CYS A 155 0.77 16.25 -0.58
C CYS A 155 -0.71 16.24 -0.98
N LEU A 156 -1.15 15.28 -1.80
CA LEU A 156 -2.57 15.17 -2.19
C LEU A 156 -3.49 14.91 -0.99
N ALA A 157 -3.08 14.03 -0.08
CA ALA A 157 -3.86 13.73 1.12
C ALA A 157 -3.98 14.96 2.03
N ASP A 158 -2.89 15.74 2.17
CA ASP A 158 -2.86 17.00 2.91
C ASP A 158 -3.75 18.08 2.28
N GLU A 159 -3.54 18.35 0.99
CA GLU A 159 -4.26 19.38 0.23
C GLU A 159 -5.78 19.18 0.30
N HIS A 160 -6.22 17.93 0.21
CA HIS A 160 -7.64 17.58 0.21
C HIS A 160 -8.16 17.12 1.57
N LYS A 161 -7.34 17.20 2.63
CA LYS A 161 -7.70 16.87 4.02
C LYS A 161 -8.33 15.48 4.18
N VAL A 162 -7.77 14.48 3.49
CA VAL A 162 -8.24 13.09 3.54
C VAL A 162 -7.18 12.17 4.18
N SER A 163 -7.62 11.02 4.70
CA SER A 163 -6.67 9.99 5.12
C SER A 163 -5.92 9.39 3.92
N MET A 164 -4.74 8.83 4.14
CA MET A 164 -4.00 8.14 3.08
C MET A 164 -4.81 6.95 2.52
N ARG A 165 -5.51 6.21 3.40
CA ARG A 165 -6.38 5.11 2.97
C ARG A 165 -7.55 5.59 2.10
N THR A 166 -8.14 6.74 2.44
CA THR A 166 -9.18 7.38 1.60
C THR A 166 -8.64 7.69 0.21
N LEU A 167 -7.44 8.28 0.12
CA LEU A 167 -6.78 8.56 -1.16
C LEU A 167 -6.50 7.26 -1.95
N ASP A 168 -5.91 6.24 -1.32
CA ASP A 168 -5.60 4.97 -1.97
C ASP A 168 -6.87 4.29 -2.53
N ARG A 169 -7.95 4.26 -1.75
CA ARG A 169 -9.26 3.72 -2.20
C ARG A 169 -9.79 4.50 -3.39
N ALA A 170 -9.71 5.84 -3.37
CA ALA A 170 -10.18 6.68 -4.46
C ALA A 170 -9.40 6.45 -5.77
N LEU A 171 -8.06 6.44 -5.69
CA LEU A 171 -7.19 6.19 -6.82
C LEU A 171 -7.44 4.82 -7.43
N TRP A 172 -7.59 3.79 -6.59
CA TRP A 172 -7.85 2.43 -7.04
C TRP A 172 -9.24 2.28 -7.69
N GLN A 173 -10.28 2.84 -7.04
CA GLN A 173 -11.65 2.77 -7.53
C GLN A 173 -11.82 3.46 -8.88
N HIS A 174 -11.17 4.61 -9.08
CA HIS A 174 -11.23 5.32 -10.35
C HIS A 174 -10.68 4.47 -11.52
N SER A 175 -9.53 3.85 -11.32
CA SER A 175 -8.95 2.94 -12.31
C SER A 175 -9.88 1.74 -12.56
N LYS A 176 -10.46 1.13 -11.50
CA LYS A 176 -11.42 0.03 -11.66
C LYS A 176 -12.61 0.40 -12.55
N GLU A 177 -13.23 1.55 -12.31
CA GLU A 177 -14.38 2.02 -13.09
C GLU A 177 -14.05 2.32 -14.55
N LYS A 178 -12.78 2.58 -14.88
CA LYS A 178 -12.33 2.96 -16.23
C LYS A 178 -11.62 1.86 -17.00
N GLN A 179 -11.08 0.86 -16.32
CA GLN A 179 -10.25 -0.19 -16.94
C GLN A 179 -10.83 -1.61 -16.75
N GLY A 180 -11.97 -1.77 -16.07
CA GLY A 180 -12.61 -3.05 -15.85
C GLY A 180 -11.90 -3.94 -14.82
N GLU A 181 -12.33 -5.21 -14.72
CA GLU A 181 -11.74 -6.19 -13.79
C GLU A 181 -10.41 -6.79 -14.33
N ASP A 182 -10.25 -6.89 -15.64
CA ASP A 182 -9.24 -7.77 -16.28
C ASP A 182 -7.83 -7.19 -16.48
N SER A 183 -7.56 -5.97 -16.06
CA SER A 183 -6.24 -5.35 -16.28
C SER A 183 -5.23 -5.72 -15.17
N SER A 184 -4.97 -7.01 -14.91
CA SER A 184 -3.98 -7.47 -13.89
C SER A 184 -2.94 -8.45 -14.41
#